data_AF-A0A9Q9VLS6-F1
#
_entry.id   AF-A0A9Q9VLS6-F1
#
_cell.length_a   1.000
_cell.length_b   1.000
_cell.length_c   1.000
_cell.angle_alpha   90.00
_cell.angle_beta   90.00
_cell.angle_gamma   90.00
#
_symmetry.space_group_name_H-M   'P 1'
#
loop_
_entity.id
_entity.type
_entity.pdbx_description
1 polymer ?
#
loop_
_entity_poly.entity_id
_entity_poly.type
_entity_poly.pdbx_seq_one_letter_code
_entity_poly.pdbx_strand_id
1 'polypeptide(L)'
;MSNTKACSGKTSTTSEPKTSSLNTRSVKLYLHREEAMIEYLKISQDLEMYGVNYFSIKNKKGSELWLGVDALGLNIYERSDKLTPKIGFPWSEIRNISFNDKKFVIKPIDKKSPDFVFYAPRLRINKRILALCMGNHGLYMRRRKPDTIEVQQMKAQAREEKNKRQQER
;
A
#
# COMPACT_ATOMS: atom_id res chain seq x y z
N MET A 1 31.71 49.21 29.02
CA MET A 1 31.47 49.79 27.67
C MET A 1 31.39 48.61 26.72
N SER A 2 30.22 48.00 26.57
CA SER A 2 29.15 48.38 25.63
C SER A 2 29.47 47.98 24.18
N ASN A 3 28.73 46.95 23.71
CA ASN A 3 28.19 46.75 22.36
C ASN A 3 29.19 46.54 21.19
N THR A 4 28.97 45.72 20.16
CA THR A 4 27.75 45.09 19.61
C THR A 4 28.13 44.00 18.59
N LYS A 5 27.29 42.95 18.50
CA LYS A 5 26.92 42.13 17.32
C LYS A 5 27.79 42.13 16.05
N ALA A 6 28.13 40.92 15.60
CA ALA A 6 27.81 40.48 14.24
C ALA A 6 27.59 38.96 14.22
N CYS A 7 26.32 38.57 14.10
CA CYS A 7 25.89 37.23 13.74
C CYS A 7 25.78 37.22 12.21
N SER A 8 26.54 36.38 11.52
CA SER A 8 26.27 36.06 10.11
C SER A 8 26.22 34.55 9.97
N GLY A 9 24.99 34.06 9.84
CA GLY A 9 24.66 32.65 9.72
C GLY A 9 25.35 32.00 8.54
N LYS A 10 25.87 30.80 8.78
CA LYS A 10 26.17 29.84 7.72
C LYS A 10 24.83 29.37 7.18
N THR A 11 24.41 29.92 6.04
CA THR A 11 23.32 29.37 5.24
C THR A 11 23.73 27.96 4.82
N SER A 12 23.13 26.96 5.47
CA SER A 12 23.10 25.58 5.01
C SER A 12 22.48 25.57 3.62
N THR A 13 23.32 25.40 2.60
CA THR A 13 22.90 25.13 1.23
C THR A 13 22.09 23.85 1.23
N THR A 14 20.77 23.99 1.26
CA THR A 14 19.83 22.96 0.81
C THR A 14 20.23 22.61 -0.62
N SER A 15 20.90 21.47 -0.78
CA SER A 15 21.11 20.88 -2.09
C SER A 15 19.74 20.66 -2.71
N GLU A 16 19.43 21.45 -3.73
CA GLU A 16 18.33 21.15 -4.65
C GLU A 16 18.46 19.68 -5.05
N PRO A 17 17.36 18.91 -5.09
CA PRO A 17 17.43 17.58 -5.66
C PRO A 17 17.89 17.75 -7.10
N LYS A 18 19.10 17.24 -7.40
CA LYS A 18 19.57 17.10 -8.77
C LYS A 18 18.45 16.37 -9.48
N THR A 19 17.77 17.07 -10.38
CA THR A 19 16.95 16.46 -11.41
C THR A 19 17.90 15.59 -12.20
N SER A 20 18.07 14.34 -11.76
CA SER A 20 18.51 13.28 -12.63
C SER A 20 17.40 13.17 -13.65
N SER A 21 17.59 13.91 -14.74
CA SER A 21 16.85 13.74 -15.97
C SER A 21 16.86 12.25 -16.24
N LEU A 22 15.72 11.59 -15.99
CA LEU A 22 15.40 10.35 -16.64
C LEU A 22 15.78 10.56 -18.10
N ASN A 23 16.70 9.75 -18.59
CA ASN A 23 17.20 9.80 -19.95
C ASN A 23 15.99 9.76 -20.90
N THR A 24 15.48 10.93 -21.28
CA THR A 24 14.25 11.13 -22.05
C THR A 24 14.44 10.82 -23.54
N ARG A 25 15.59 10.25 -23.91
CA ARG A 25 16.00 10.03 -25.30
C ARG A 25 15.35 8.81 -25.98
N SER A 26 14.37 8.19 -25.34
CA SER A 26 13.49 7.18 -25.95
C SER A 26 12.04 7.28 -25.45
N VAL A 27 11.58 8.46 -25.01
CA VAL A 27 10.14 8.66 -24.77
C VAL A 27 9.47 8.58 -26.12
N LYS A 28 8.95 7.39 -26.45
CA LYS A 28 8.02 7.16 -27.56
C LYS A 28 7.10 8.37 -27.64
N LEU A 29 7.31 9.19 -28.67
CA LEU A 29 6.47 10.32 -28.96
C LEU A 29 5.02 9.82 -28.99
N TYR A 30 4.18 10.51 -28.22
CA TYR A 30 2.72 10.34 -28.12
C TYR A 30 2.22 9.07 -27.42
N LEU A 31 2.44 8.94 -26.10
CA LEU A 31 1.47 8.23 -25.28
C LEU A 31 0.20 9.10 -25.18
N HIS A 32 -0.94 8.57 -25.63
CA HIS A 32 -2.24 9.18 -25.34
C HIS A 32 -2.37 9.42 -23.83
N ARG A 33 -3.09 10.47 -23.42
CA ARG A 33 -3.27 10.81 -21.98
C ARG A 33 -3.64 9.58 -21.14
N GLU A 34 -4.52 8.72 -21.64
CA GLU A 34 -4.92 7.46 -20.99
C GLU A 34 -3.76 6.47 -20.84
N GLU A 35 -2.95 6.30 -21.88
CA GLU A 35 -1.82 5.37 -21.87
C GLU A 35 -0.69 5.89 -20.96
N ALA A 36 -0.43 7.20 -20.98
CA ALA A 36 0.51 7.85 -20.06
C ALA A 36 0.07 7.67 -18.59
N MET A 37 -1.24 7.82 -18.29
CA MET A 37 -1.78 7.56 -16.94
C MET A 37 -1.58 6.11 -16.52
N ILE A 38 -1.82 5.15 -17.43
CA ILE A 38 -1.62 3.73 -17.14
C ILE A 38 -0.14 3.40 -16.90
N GLU A 39 0.78 3.92 -17.72
CA GLU A 39 2.22 3.71 -17.52
C GLU A 39 2.71 4.32 -16.19
N TYR A 40 2.20 5.50 -15.81
CA TYR A 40 2.50 6.09 -14.51
C TYR A 40 2.06 5.18 -13.35
N LEU A 41 0.85 4.61 -13.42
CA LEU A 41 0.34 3.69 -12.41
C LEU A 41 1.12 2.37 -12.39
N LYS A 42 1.57 1.87 -13.53
CA LYS A 42 2.41 0.65 -13.63
C LYS A 42 3.74 0.79 -12.91
N ILE A 43 4.34 1.98 -12.93
CA ILE A 43 5.58 2.26 -12.19
C ILE A 43 5.27 2.53 -10.71
N SER A 44 4.22 3.30 -10.43
CA SER A 44 3.87 3.70 -9.07
C SER A 44 3.47 2.51 -8.19
N GLN A 45 2.85 1.48 -8.76
CA GLN A 45 2.43 0.30 -8.01
C GLN A 45 3.59 -0.54 -7.46
N ASP A 46 4.80 -0.37 -7.99
CA ASP A 46 6.00 -1.10 -7.56
C ASP A 46 6.69 -0.45 -6.35
N LEU A 47 6.27 0.77 -5.96
CA LEU A 47 6.80 1.44 -4.77
C LEU A 47 6.36 0.70 -3.50
N GLU A 48 7.27 0.55 -2.54
CA GLU A 48 7.08 -0.30 -1.36
C GLU A 48 5.92 0.14 -0.45
N MET A 49 5.59 1.44 -0.47
CA MET A 49 4.50 2.00 0.32
C MET A 49 3.18 2.11 -0.44
N TYR A 50 3.16 1.77 -1.74
CA TYR A 50 1.99 1.93 -2.58
C TYR A 50 0.86 1.00 -2.12
N GLY A 51 -0.33 1.58 -1.93
CA GLY A 51 -1.52 0.80 -1.55
C GLY A 51 -1.50 0.21 -0.13
N VAL A 52 -0.52 0.56 0.71
CA VAL A 52 -0.40 0.04 2.08
C VAL A 52 -1.09 0.97 3.09
N ASN A 53 -2.02 0.43 3.87
CA ASN A 53 -2.66 1.13 4.98
C ASN A 53 -1.94 0.83 6.30
N TYR A 54 -1.27 1.81 6.88
CA TYR A 54 -0.47 1.63 8.09
C TYR A 54 -1.25 1.93 9.39
N PHE A 55 -1.13 1.04 10.37
CA PHE A 55 -1.70 1.16 11.71
C PHE A 55 -0.63 0.97 12.78
N SER A 56 -0.61 1.86 13.77
CA SER A 56 0.26 1.71 14.93
C SER A 56 -0.31 0.64 15.87
N ILE A 57 0.48 -0.39 16.14
CA ILE A 57 0.10 -1.53 16.99
C ILE A 57 1.19 -1.85 18.02
N LYS A 58 0.85 -2.67 19.01
CA LYS A 58 1.80 -3.24 19.98
C LYS A 58 1.73 -4.76 19.99
N ASN A 59 2.88 -5.42 20.10
CA ASN A 59 2.92 -6.88 20.31
C ASN A 59 2.61 -7.23 21.80
N LYS A 60 2.62 -8.52 22.14
CA LYS A 60 2.44 -8.98 23.54
C LYS A 60 3.48 -8.43 24.52
N LYS A 61 4.68 -8.10 24.04
CA LYS A 61 5.78 -7.54 24.84
C LYS A 61 5.69 -6.00 24.98
N GLY A 62 4.69 -5.36 24.36
CA GLY A 62 4.51 -3.92 24.38
C GLY A 62 5.33 -3.13 23.36
N SER A 63 6.12 -3.80 22.52
CA SER A 63 6.92 -3.15 21.47
C SER A 63 6.02 -2.49 20.43
N GLU A 64 6.33 -1.24 20.07
CA GLU A 64 5.60 -0.51 19.03
C GLU A 64 6.02 -0.97 17.63
N LEU A 65 5.02 -1.26 16.81
CA LEU A 65 5.19 -1.78 15.44
C LEU A 65 4.18 -1.09 14.52
N TRP A 66 4.38 -1.26 13.22
CA TRP A 66 3.37 -0.93 12.21
C TRP A 66 2.75 -2.21 11.66
N LEU A 67 1.43 -2.21 11.53
CA LEU A 67 0.69 -3.16 10.69
C LEU A 67 0.39 -2.46 9.36
N GLY A 68 0.81 -3.05 8.24
CA GLY A 68 0.35 -2.70 6.90
C GLY A 68 -0.75 -3.65 6.45
N VAL A 69 -1.82 -3.08 5.90
CA VAL A 69 -2.89 -3.82 5.22
C VAL A 69 -2.92 -3.40 3.76
N ASP A 70 -2.77 -4.37 2.85
CA ASP A 70 -2.74 -4.12 1.41
C ASP A 70 -3.55 -5.19 0.63
N ALA A 71 -3.47 -5.12 -0.70
CA ALA A 71 -4.20 -6.02 -1.59
C ALA A 71 -3.67 -7.46 -1.61
N LEU A 72 -2.47 -7.72 -1.07
CA LEU A 72 -1.77 -9.00 -1.08
C LEU A 72 -1.83 -9.71 0.28
N GLY A 73 -1.83 -8.96 1.37
CA GLY A 73 -1.90 -9.53 2.72
C GLY A 73 -1.79 -8.52 3.85
N LEU A 74 -1.23 -9.01 4.94
CA LEU A 74 -0.87 -8.23 6.12
C LEU A 74 0.63 -8.26 6.32
N ASN A 75 1.21 -7.13 6.70
CA ASN A 75 2.65 -6.97 6.86
C ASN A 75 2.96 -6.30 8.21
N ILE A 76 3.96 -6.79 8.92
CA ILE A 76 4.44 -6.22 10.19
C ILE A 76 5.78 -5.55 9.96
N TYR A 77 5.88 -4.30 10.35
CA TYR A 77 7.08 -3.50 10.20
C TYR A 77 7.57 -2.99 11.55
N GLU A 78 8.88 -2.73 11.64
CA GLU A 78 9.46 -2.05 12.78
C GLU A 78 8.99 -0.60 12.87
N ARG A 79 9.09 0.00 14.06
CA ARG A 79 8.62 1.38 14.25
C ARG A 79 9.35 2.39 13.36
N SER A 80 10.65 2.15 13.13
CA SER A 80 11.58 3.02 12.40
C SER A 80 11.59 2.82 10.88
N ASP A 81 11.03 1.72 10.38
CA ASP A 81 11.08 1.37 8.95
C ASP A 81 9.69 0.91 8.49
N LYS A 82 9.13 1.59 7.48
CA LYS A 82 7.83 1.25 6.84
C LYS A 82 7.99 0.65 5.44
N LEU A 83 9.21 0.57 4.94
CA LEU A 83 9.52 0.07 3.59
C LEU A 83 9.68 -1.45 3.63
N THR A 84 10.44 -1.96 4.62
CA THR A 84 10.78 -3.38 4.68
C THR A 84 9.94 -4.13 5.71
N PRO A 85 9.02 -5.02 5.30
CA PRO A 85 8.26 -5.84 6.26
C PRO A 85 9.18 -6.88 6.90
N LYS A 86 9.01 -7.11 8.21
CA LYS A 86 9.71 -8.17 8.96
C LYS A 86 8.95 -9.48 8.97
N ILE A 87 7.62 -9.42 8.94
CA ILE A 87 6.73 -10.57 8.93
C ILE A 87 5.60 -10.29 7.95
N GLY A 88 5.32 -11.22 7.05
CA GLY A 88 4.21 -11.14 6.10
C GLY A 88 3.21 -12.28 6.31
N PHE A 89 1.94 -11.98 6.09
CA PHE A 89 0.85 -12.95 6.09
C PHE A 89 0.07 -12.76 4.78
N PRO A 90 0.36 -13.55 3.73
CA PRO A 90 -0.42 -13.54 2.50
C PRO A 90 -1.89 -13.85 2.80
N TRP A 91 -2.82 -13.26 2.04
CA TRP A 91 -4.25 -13.54 2.22
C TRP A 91 -4.60 -15.04 2.09
N SER A 92 -3.84 -15.79 1.29
CA SER A 92 -4.00 -17.25 1.16
C SER A 92 -3.57 -18.06 2.38
N GLU A 93 -2.87 -17.46 3.35
CA GLU A 93 -2.38 -18.15 4.55
C GLU A 93 -3.20 -17.81 5.80
N ILE A 94 -4.19 -16.92 5.67
CA ILE A 94 -5.01 -16.46 6.77
C ILE A 94 -6.35 -17.20 6.76
N ARG A 95 -6.65 -17.90 7.85
CA ARG A 95 -7.92 -18.62 8.04
C ARG A 95 -9.01 -17.69 8.58
N ASN A 96 -8.68 -16.91 9.59
CA ASN A 96 -9.64 -16.06 10.28
C ASN A 96 -8.95 -14.84 10.88
N ILE A 97 -9.67 -13.73 10.91
CA ILE A 97 -9.26 -12.51 11.58
C ILE A 97 -10.38 -12.07 12.51
N SER A 98 -10.05 -11.77 13.76
CA SER A 98 -11.02 -11.25 14.72
C SER A 98 -10.36 -10.35 15.75
N PHE A 99 -11.16 -9.61 16.51
CA PHE A 99 -10.68 -8.83 17.64
C PHE A 99 -11.68 -8.85 18.78
N ASN A 100 -11.18 -8.63 20.00
CA ASN A 100 -11.97 -8.38 21.19
C ASN A 100 -11.35 -7.19 21.94
N ASP A 101 -12.13 -6.12 22.11
CA ASP A 101 -11.68 -4.81 22.59
C ASP A 101 -10.39 -4.34 21.88
N LYS A 102 -9.25 -4.31 22.59
CA LYS A 102 -7.94 -3.89 22.07
C LYS A 102 -7.16 -5.03 21.41
N LYS A 103 -7.47 -6.29 21.74
CA LYS A 103 -6.74 -7.48 21.28
C LYS A 103 -7.22 -7.90 19.90
N PHE A 104 -6.30 -7.99 18.95
CA PHE A 104 -6.54 -8.45 17.59
C PHE A 104 -5.81 -9.77 17.35
N VAL A 105 -6.45 -10.70 16.64
CA VAL A 105 -5.96 -12.06 16.41
C VAL A 105 -6.04 -12.42 14.93
N ILE A 106 -4.93 -12.88 14.38
CA ILE A 106 -4.82 -13.45 13.04
C ILE A 106 -4.53 -14.94 13.21
N LYS A 107 -5.44 -15.77 12.71
CA LYS A 107 -5.31 -17.23 12.75
C LYS A 107 -4.82 -17.75 11.40
N PRO A 108 -3.67 -18.44 11.34
CA PRO A 108 -3.19 -19.03 10.10
C PRO A 108 -4.06 -20.21 9.63
N ILE A 109 -3.95 -20.54 8.34
CA ILE A 109 -4.51 -21.78 7.79
C ILE A 109 -3.74 -22.99 8.29
N ASP A 110 -2.43 -22.92 8.50
CA ASP A 110 -1.74 -24.01 9.19
C ASP A 110 -2.16 -24.04 10.67
N LYS A 111 -2.77 -25.14 11.12
CA LYS A 111 -3.21 -25.30 12.53
C LYS A 111 -2.05 -25.47 13.50
N LYS A 112 -0.85 -25.86 13.02
CA LYS A 112 0.35 -26.01 13.86
C LYS A 112 1.01 -24.66 14.13
N SER A 113 0.84 -23.71 13.22
CA SER A 113 1.35 -22.36 13.37
C SER A 113 0.58 -21.58 14.44
N PRO A 114 1.26 -20.85 15.33
CA PRO A 114 0.61 -20.13 16.41
C PRO A 114 -0.19 -18.92 15.91
N ASP A 115 -1.27 -18.59 16.61
CA ASP A 115 -2.03 -17.36 16.38
C ASP A 115 -1.14 -16.12 16.56
N PHE A 116 -1.16 -15.22 15.57
CA PHE A 116 -0.51 -13.93 15.70
C PHE A 116 -1.44 -12.94 16.41
N VAL A 117 -0.95 -12.32 17.48
CA VAL A 117 -1.75 -11.44 18.34
C VAL A 117 -1.05 -10.11 18.53
N PHE A 118 -1.79 -9.02 18.31
CA PHE A 118 -1.35 -7.66 18.58
C PHE A 118 -2.45 -6.85 19.25
N TYR A 119 -2.11 -5.64 19.67
CA TYR A 119 -2.99 -4.74 20.39
C TYR A 119 -3.00 -3.37 19.70
N ALA A 120 -4.19 -2.86 19.40
CA ALA A 120 -4.38 -1.49 18.94
C ALA A 120 -4.77 -0.59 20.14
N PRO A 121 -4.41 0.69 20.14
CA PRO A 121 -4.65 1.56 21.30
C PRO A 121 -6.13 1.89 21.52
N ARG A 122 -6.97 1.77 20.48
CA ARG A 122 -8.40 2.13 20.53
C ARG A 122 -9.25 1.12 19.75
N LEU A 123 -10.42 0.76 20.28
CA LEU A 123 -11.40 -0.13 19.63
C LEU A 123 -11.75 0.29 18.19
N ARG A 124 -11.93 1.59 17.94
CA ARG A 124 -12.25 2.13 16.60
C ARG A 124 -11.19 1.78 15.55
N ILE A 125 -9.93 1.61 15.96
CA ILE A 125 -8.84 1.25 15.06
C ILE A 125 -8.99 -0.22 14.66
N ASN A 126 -9.29 -1.12 15.61
CA ASN A 126 -9.55 -2.53 15.31
C ASN A 126 -10.73 -2.71 14.35
N LYS A 127 -11.82 -1.95 14.52
CA LYS A 127 -12.95 -1.95 13.57
C LYS A 127 -12.50 -1.56 12.15
N ARG A 128 -11.66 -0.54 12.01
CA ARG A 128 -11.12 -0.11 10.70
C ARG A 128 -10.19 -1.14 10.09
N ILE A 129 -9.28 -1.71 10.88
CA ILE A 129 -8.37 -2.78 10.42
C ILE A 129 -9.22 -3.96 9.90
N LEU A 130 -10.19 -4.44 10.68
CA LEU A 130 -11.02 -5.57 10.28
C LEU A 130 -11.78 -5.30 8.98
N ALA A 131 -12.39 -4.11 8.83
CA ALA A 131 -13.10 -3.73 7.61
C ALA A 131 -12.19 -3.76 6.37
N LEU A 132 -10.97 -3.23 6.49
CA LEU A 132 -9.97 -3.28 5.42
C LEU A 132 -9.52 -4.71 5.12
N CYS A 133 -9.30 -5.54 6.15
CA CYS A 133 -8.94 -6.95 5.95
C CYS A 133 -10.05 -7.69 5.19
N MET A 134 -11.31 -7.52 5.59
CA MET A 134 -12.45 -8.16 4.94
C MET A 134 -12.59 -7.72 3.48
N GLY A 135 -12.49 -6.41 3.22
CA GLY A 135 -12.56 -5.86 1.86
C GLY A 135 -11.43 -6.36 0.97
N ASN A 136 -10.17 -6.27 1.43
CA ASN A 136 -9.02 -6.72 0.67
C ASN A 136 -9.01 -8.22 0.44
N HIS A 137 -9.29 -9.03 1.48
CA HIS A 137 -9.40 -10.47 1.35
C HIS A 137 -10.52 -10.88 0.38
N GLY A 138 -11.68 -10.22 0.45
CA GLY A 138 -12.79 -10.45 -0.49
C GLY A 138 -12.40 -10.18 -1.95
N LEU A 139 -11.74 -9.05 -2.20
CA LEU A 139 -11.24 -8.70 -3.54
C LEU A 139 -10.11 -9.64 -3.98
N TYR A 140 -9.21 -10.04 -3.09
CA TYR A 140 -8.14 -11.00 -3.35
C TYR A 140 -8.70 -12.36 -3.79
N MET A 141 -9.76 -12.84 -3.14
CA MET A 141 -10.44 -14.08 -3.50
C MET A 141 -11.22 -13.94 -4.81
N ARG A 142 -11.87 -12.79 -5.04
CA ARG A 142 -12.56 -12.53 -6.32
C ARG A 142 -11.60 -12.57 -7.51
N ARG A 143 -10.41 -11.95 -7.40
CA ARG A 143 -9.39 -11.92 -8.46
C ARG A 143 -8.81 -13.29 -8.82
N ARG A 144 -9.00 -14.31 -7.97
CA ARG A 144 -8.55 -15.69 -8.21
C ARG A 144 -9.62 -16.58 -8.82
N LYS A 145 -10.84 -16.08 -8.96
CA LYS A 145 -11.94 -16.76 -9.65
C LYS A 145 -12.04 -16.22 -11.07
N PRO A 146 -12.66 -16.97 -12.00
CA PRO A 146 -13.00 -16.44 -13.31
C PRO A 146 -13.85 -15.16 -13.19
N ASP A 147 -13.66 -14.24 -14.13
CA ASP A 147 -14.45 -13.01 -14.19
C ASP A 147 -15.94 -13.33 -14.29
N THR A 148 -16.76 -12.56 -13.57
CA THR A 148 -18.23 -12.63 -13.69
C THR A 148 -18.67 -12.18 -15.08
N ILE A 149 -19.84 -12.63 -15.53
CA ILE A 149 -20.42 -12.24 -16.83
C ILE A 149 -20.45 -10.70 -16.98
N GLU A 150 -20.86 -10.01 -15.93
CA GLU A 150 -20.85 -8.53 -15.87
C GLU A 150 -19.46 -7.94 -16.13
N VAL A 151 -18.41 -8.45 -15.48
CA VAL A 151 -17.03 -7.97 -15.69
C VAL A 151 -16.55 -8.27 -17.11
N GLN A 152 -16.91 -9.42 -17.68
CA GLN A 152 -16.58 -9.75 -19.06
C GLN A 152 -17.25 -8.79 -20.05
N GLN A 153 -18.53 -8.48 -19.85
CA GLN A 153 -19.26 -7.49 -20.65
C GLN A 153 -18.66 -6.10 -20.52
N MET A 154 -18.34 -5.65 -19.30
CA MET A 154 -17.66 -4.36 -19.08
C MET A 154 -16.32 -4.29 -19.81
N LYS A 155 -15.53 -5.38 -19.80
CA LYS A 155 -14.25 -5.43 -20.52
C LYS A 155 -14.45 -5.40 -22.04
N ALA A 156 -15.45 -6.11 -22.56
CA ALA A 156 -15.78 -6.10 -23.99
C ALA A 156 -16.19 -4.69 -24.44
N GLN A 157 -17.09 -4.04 -23.71
CA GLN A 157 -17.51 -2.66 -23.97
C GLN A 157 -16.34 -1.68 -23.93
N ALA A 158 -15.49 -1.75 -22.89
CA ALA A 158 -14.32 -0.87 -22.80
C ALA A 158 -13.34 -1.06 -23.97
N ARG A 159 -13.21 -2.29 -24.51
CA ARG A 159 -12.37 -2.59 -25.68
C ARG A 159 -12.99 -2.04 -26.97
N GLU A 160 -14.30 -2.20 -27.15
CA GLU A 160 -15.02 -1.63 -28.29
C GLU A 160 -14.96 -0.12 -28.31
N GLU A 161 -15.18 0.54 -27.17
CA GLU A 161 -15.05 2.00 -27.03
C GLU A 161 -13.63 2.48 -27.33
N LYS A 162 -12.60 1.78 -26.83
CA LYS A 162 -11.20 2.12 -27.13
C LYS A 162 -10.91 2.02 -28.63
N ASN A 163 -11.37 0.95 -29.28
CA ASN A 163 -11.19 0.76 -30.72
C ASN A 163 -11.92 1.84 -31.53
N LYS A 164 -13.17 2.16 -31.16
CA LYS A 164 -13.97 3.21 -31.81
C LYS A 164 -13.28 4.58 -31.70
N ARG A 165 -12.81 4.95 -30.52
CA ARG A 165 -12.04 6.20 -30.29
C ARG A 165 -10.73 6.25 -31.08
N GLN A 166 -10.14 5.11 -31.44
CA GLN A 166 -8.94 5.05 -32.27
C GLN A 166 -9.26 5.18 -33.77
N GLN A 167 -10.44 4.73 -34.22
CA GLN A 167 -10.89 4.85 -35.61
C GLN A 167 -11.46 6.23 -35.95
N GLU A 168 -12.04 6.92 -34.96
CA GLU A 168 -12.56 8.29 -35.10
C GLU A 168 -11.45 9.37 -35.10
N ARG A 169 -10.17 8.97 -35.04
CA ARG A 169 -9.00 9.85 -35.00
C ARG A 169 -8.18 9.68 -36.27
#